data_AF-A0A4Y2JP97-F1
#
_entry.id   AF-A0A4Y2JP97-F1
#
_cell.length_a   1.000
_cell.length_b   1.000
_cell.length_c   1.000
_cell.angle_alpha   90.00
_cell.angle_beta   90.00
_cell.angle_gamma   90.00
#
_symmetry.space_group_name_H-M   'P 1'
#
loop_
_entity.id
_entity.type
_entity.pdbx_description
1 polymer ?
#
loop_
_entity_poly.entity_id
_entity_poly.type
_entity_poly.pdbx_seq_one_letter_code
_entity_poly.pdbx_strand_id
1 'polypeptide(L)'
;MGWETKSYLRCTKEYQDECGTGRITLFRSQDLFEGTYNTISDVCEEGTLLNSVAIENLKCFNETFGKTKCREEAVEFVEPLVKRFREDEEYEYTISLFCLEEAHATDCVLRALSENCGKLVEEATLEFVRRSKSLEYTCTVEGAQSVLDELENLDLSEDKKRSVALLLEKLVEENSD
;
A
#
# COMPACT_ATOMS: atom_id res chain seq x y z
N MET A 1 18.55 1.80 -15.13
CA MET A 1 17.99 1.72 -13.76
C MET A 1 16.96 0.60 -13.59
N GLY A 2 16.02 0.34 -14.52
CA GLY A 2 14.99 -0.72 -14.32
C GLY A 2 15.49 -2.17 -14.20
N TRP A 3 16.61 -2.53 -14.85
CA TRP A 3 17.17 -3.89 -14.78
C TRP A 3 17.74 -4.26 -13.41
N GLU A 4 18.21 -3.28 -12.65
CA GLU A 4 18.80 -3.49 -11.32
C GLU A 4 17.71 -3.85 -10.31
N THR A 5 16.56 -3.17 -10.34
CA THR A 5 15.42 -3.45 -9.44
C THR A 5 14.83 -4.83 -9.68
N LYS A 6 14.62 -5.25 -10.94
CA LYS A 6 14.10 -6.59 -11.27
C LYS A 6 15.06 -7.68 -10.80
N SER A 7 16.36 -7.48 -11.03
CA SER A 7 17.40 -8.43 -10.61
C SER A 7 17.49 -8.51 -9.08
N TYR A 8 17.34 -7.38 -8.39
CA TYR A 8 17.30 -7.32 -6.93
C TYR A 8 16.13 -8.10 -6.34
N LEU A 9 14.92 -7.93 -6.88
CA LEU A 9 13.73 -8.66 -6.41
C LEU A 9 13.89 -10.17 -6.58
N ARG A 10 14.39 -10.61 -7.74
CA ARG A 10 14.65 -12.03 -8.00
C ARG A 10 15.69 -12.59 -7.04
N CYS A 11 16.83 -11.92 -6.90
CA CYS A 11 17.89 -12.31 -5.96
C CYS A 11 17.35 -12.40 -4.52
N THR A 12 16.49 -11.47 -4.14
CA THR A 12 15.86 -11.44 -2.81
C THR A 12 14.96 -12.66 -2.60
N LYS A 13 14.19 -13.06 -3.61
CA LYS A 13 13.35 -14.28 -3.57
C LYS A 13 14.19 -15.55 -3.54
N GLU A 14 15.20 -15.66 -4.39
CA GLU A 14 16.14 -16.79 -4.40
C GLU A 14 16.84 -16.94 -3.03
N TYR A 15 17.31 -15.83 -2.44
CA TYR A 15 17.88 -15.84 -1.11
C TYR A 15 16.88 -16.30 -0.04
N GLN A 16 15.62 -15.85 -0.09
CA GLN A 16 14.59 -16.31 0.84
C GLN A 16 14.34 -17.82 0.70
N ASP A 17 14.25 -18.33 -0.52
CA ASP A 17 13.92 -19.74 -0.79
C ASP A 17 15.09 -20.69 -0.47
N GLU A 18 16.31 -20.29 -0.79
CA GLU A 18 17.50 -21.15 -0.67
C GLU A 18 18.25 -20.96 0.65
N CYS A 19 18.29 -19.73 1.17
CA CYS A 19 19.12 -19.33 2.31
C CYS A 19 18.30 -18.86 3.52
N GLY A 20 16.99 -18.67 3.37
CA GLY A 20 16.11 -18.13 4.41
C GLY A 20 16.10 -19.02 5.65
N THR A 21 16.77 -18.58 6.71
CA THR A 21 16.85 -19.29 8.01
C THR A 21 15.56 -19.21 8.84
N GLY A 22 14.41 -18.94 8.21
CA GLY A 22 13.10 -18.78 8.85
C GLY A 22 12.93 -17.49 9.68
N ARG A 23 13.92 -16.59 9.71
CA ARG A 23 13.89 -15.36 10.53
C ARG A 23 13.39 -14.11 9.79
N ILE A 24 13.45 -14.09 8.47
CA ILE A 24 13.02 -12.96 7.65
C ILE A 24 12.20 -13.50 6.49
N THR A 25 10.90 -13.19 6.50
CA THR A 25 9.99 -13.45 5.39
C THR A 25 9.73 -12.13 4.68
N LEU A 26 10.33 -11.96 3.51
CA LEU A 26 10.18 -10.78 2.66
C LEU A 26 8.94 -10.90 1.78
N PHE A 27 8.69 -12.08 1.20
CA PHE A 27 7.49 -12.41 0.46
C PHE A 27 6.73 -13.51 1.20
N ARG A 28 5.58 -13.19 1.78
CA ARG A 28 4.79 -14.15 2.59
C ARG A 28 4.11 -15.24 1.74
N SER A 29 3.91 -14.96 0.46
CA SER A 29 3.37 -15.89 -0.53
C SER A 29 4.07 -15.73 -1.87
N GLN A 30 3.94 -16.74 -2.72
CA GLN A 30 4.39 -16.66 -4.12
C GLN A 30 3.63 -15.56 -4.88
N ASP A 31 2.33 -15.41 -4.61
CA ASP A 31 1.49 -14.41 -5.27
C ASP A 31 1.94 -12.96 -4.98
N LEU A 32 2.37 -12.67 -3.74
CA LEU A 32 2.94 -11.37 -3.39
C LEU A 32 4.24 -11.09 -4.16
N PHE A 33 5.10 -12.10 -4.32
CA PHE A 33 6.31 -11.99 -5.12
C PHE A 33 6.00 -11.74 -6.59
N GLU A 34 5.12 -12.55 -7.19
CA GLU A 34 4.78 -12.43 -8.60
C GLU A 34 4.06 -11.10 -8.90
N GLY A 35 3.11 -10.67 -8.06
CA GLY A 35 2.46 -9.38 -8.18
C GLY A 35 3.47 -8.23 -8.15
N THR A 36 4.35 -8.21 -7.16
CA THR A 36 5.41 -7.19 -7.02
C THR A 36 6.37 -7.21 -8.21
N TYR A 37 6.89 -8.39 -8.55
CA TYR A 37 7.87 -8.58 -9.62
C TYR A 37 7.30 -8.17 -10.98
N ASN A 38 6.08 -8.60 -11.32
CA ASN A 38 5.45 -8.30 -12.60
C ASN A 38 5.08 -6.82 -12.71
N THR A 39 4.59 -6.21 -11.63
CA THR A 39 4.25 -4.78 -11.65
C THR A 39 5.49 -3.90 -11.81
N ILE A 40 6.57 -4.22 -11.10
CA ILE A 40 7.86 -3.53 -11.26
C ILE A 40 8.45 -3.81 -12.65
N SER A 41 8.24 -5.02 -13.18
CA SER A 41 8.62 -5.36 -14.54
C SER A 41 7.96 -4.45 -15.57
N ASP A 42 6.66 -4.23 -15.45
CA ASP A 42 5.90 -3.36 -16.34
C ASP A 42 6.42 -1.93 -16.27
N VAL A 43 6.60 -1.36 -15.07
CA VAL A 43 7.17 0.00 -14.90
C VAL A 43 8.53 0.14 -15.58
N CYS A 44 9.33 -0.93 -15.63
CA CYS A 44 10.68 -0.93 -16.19
C CYS A 44 10.74 -1.26 -17.69
N GLU A 45 9.67 -1.80 -18.27
CA GLU A 45 9.64 -2.24 -19.67
C GLU A 45 9.10 -1.13 -20.57
N GLU A 46 9.91 -0.73 -21.55
CA GLU A 46 9.54 0.36 -22.48
C GLU A 46 8.28 0.00 -23.27
N GLY A 47 7.34 0.95 -23.33
CA GLY A 47 6.09 0.82 -24.09
C GLY A 47 4.91 0.22 -23.32
N THR A 48 5.08 -0.19 -22.05
CA THR A 48 3.94 -0.48 -21.19
C THR A 48 3.27 0.81 -20.71
N LEU A 49 1.98 0.72 -20.33
CA LEU A 49 1.24 1.88 -19.80
C LEU A 49 1.90 2.44 -18.53
N LEU A 50 2.30 1.56 -17.59
CA LEU A 50 2.93 1.99 -16.33
C LEU A 50 4.28 2.65 -16.57
N ASN A 51 5.06 2.16 -17.53
CA ASN A 51 6.34 2.78 -17.91
C ASN A 51 6.14 4.17 -18.51
N SER A 52 5.21 4.32 -19.47
CA SER A 52 4.91 5.61 -20.09
C SER A 52 4.45 6.64 -19.05
N VAL A 53 3.50 6.28 -18.20
CA VAL A 53 3.03 7.17 -17.12
C VAL A 53 4.17 7.52 -16.18
N ALA A 54 5.00 6.55 -15.77
CA ALA A 54 6.14 6.80 -14.88
C ALA A 54 7.12 7.81 -15.48
N ILE A 55 7.58 7.59 -16.71
CA ILE A 55 8.62 8.41 -17.36
C ILE A 55 8.11 9.82 -17.66
N GLU A 56 6.89 9.95 -18.18
CA GLU A 56 6.30 11.25 -18.54
C GLU A 56 6.04 12.14 -17.32
N ASN A 57 5.86 11.52 -16.15
CA ASN A 57 5.47 12.20 -14.91
C ASN A 57 6.59 12.23 -13.85
N LEU A 58 7.82 11.82 -14.16
CA LEU A 58 8.95 11.79 -13.21
C LEU A 58 9.13 13.09 -12.43
N LYS A 59 8.99 14.23 -13.10
CA LYS A 59 9.11 15.54 -12.45
C LYS A 59 8.03 15.74 -11.39
N CYS A 60 6.77 15.46 -11.72
CA CYS A 60 5.68 15.66 -10.78
C CYS A 60 5.75 14.63 -9.64
N PHE A 61 6.16 13.38 -9.90
CA PHE A 61 6.43 12.40 -8.84
C PHE A 61 7.49 12.92 -7.86
N ASN A 62 8.62 13.42 -8.35
CA ASN A 62 9.66 13.99 -7.50
C ASN A 62 9.16 15.18 -6.66
N GLU A 63 8.35 16.05 -7.26
CA GLU A 63 7.77 17.19 -6.54
C GLU A 63 6.73 16.77 -5.50
N THR A 64 5.88 15.79 -5.81
CA THR A 64 4.88 15.25 -4.88
C THR A 64 5.56 14.52 -3.73
N PHE A 65 6.41 13.54 -4.02
CA PHE A 65 7.08 12.74 -2.99
C PHE A 65 8.10 13.55 -2.17
N GLY A 66 8.68 14.61 -2.75
CA GLY A 66 9.59 15.50 -2.02
C GLY A 66 8.89 16.47 -1.05
N LYS A 67 7.55 16.60 -1.11
CA LYS A 67 6.78 17.54 -0.28
C LYS A 67 5.74 16.88 0.60
N THR A 68 5.23 15.72 0.18
CA THR A 68 4.18 15.02 0.89
C THR A 68 4.66 14.54 2.26
N LYS A 69 3.75 14.56 3.23
CA LYS A 69 3.93 14.02 4.58
C LYS A 69 2.99 12.86 4.87
N CYS A 70 2.50 12.18 3.82
CA CYS A 70 1.45 11.16 3.97
C CYS A 70 1.81 10.07 4.98
N ARG A 71 3.10 9.71 5.10
CA ARG A 71 3.53 8.72 6.09
C ARG A 71 3.47 9.27 7.50
N GLU A 72 4.03 10.46 7.73
CA GLU A 72 3.97 11.13 9.03
C GLU A 72 2.52 11.38 9.45
N GLU A 73 1.69 11.87 8.53
CA GLU A 73 0.26 12.13 8.77
C GLU A 73 -0.53 10.85 9.07
N ALA A 74 -0.20 9.73 8.42
CA ALA A 74 -0.82 8.43 8.73
C ALA A 74 -0.42 7.91 10.12
N VAL A 75 0.85 8.07 10.52
CA VAL A 75 1.34 7.72 11.86
C VAL A 75 0.66 8.59 12.92
N GLU A 76 0.64 9.91 12.73
CA GLU A 76 -0.04 10.85 13.63
C GLU A 76 -1.55 10.55 13.74
N PHE A 77 -2.15 10.06 12.65
CA PHE A 77 -3.55 9.67 12.62
C PHE A 77 -3.86 8.44 13.49
N VAL A 78 -3.01 7.40 13.48
CA VAL A 78 -3.24 6.19 14.30
C VAL A 78 -2.75 6.33 15.74
N GLU A 79 -1.89 7.31 16.04
CA GLU A 79 -1.31 7.50 17.37
C GLU A 79 -2.35 7.61 18.52
N PRO A 80 -3.47 8.34 18.38
CA PRO A 80 -4.50 8.39 19.41
C PRO A 80 -5.22 7.04 19.61
N LEU A 81 -5.32 6.21 18.57
CA LEU A 81 -5.87 4.84 18.68
C LEU A 81 -4.87 3.93 19.42
N VAL A 82 -3.59 4.01 19.08
CA VAL A 82 -2.50 3.31 19.78
C VAL A 82 -2.48 3.66 21.26
N LYS A 83 -2.64 4.95 21.61
CA LYS A 83 -2.69 5.40 23.01
C LYS A 83 -3.88 4.81 23.76
N ARG A 84 -5.08 4.82 23.16
CA ARG A 84 -6.28 4.21 23.74
C ARG A 84 -6.10 2.71 23.99
N PHE A 85 -5.50 1.98 23.05
CA PHE A 85 -5.26 0.54 23.21
C PHE A 85 -4.22 0.19 24.27
N ARG A 86 -3.25 1.07 24.52
CA ARG A 86 -2.30 0.87 25.64
C ARG A 86 -2.92 1.09 27.01
N GLU A 87 -4.03 1.84 27.08
CA GLU A 87 -4.73 2.18 28.32
C GLU A 87 -5.85 1.17 28.66
N ASP A 88 -6.28 0.35 27.69
CA ASP A 88 -7.39 -0.59 27.82
C ASP A 88 -7.00 -1.99 27.28
N GLU A 89 -6.69 -2.94 28.17
CA GLU A 89 -6.22 -4.31 27.83
C GLU A 89 -7.25 -5.13 27.03
N GLU A 90 -8.52 -4.71 26.98
CA GLU A 90 -9.61 -5.41 26.26
C GLU A 90 -9.68 -5.04 24.76
N TYR A 91 -9.10 -3.90 24.36
CA TYR A 91 -9.15 -3.37 22.99
C TYR A 91 -7.99 -3.78 22.08
N GLU A 92 -7.03 -4.55 22.58
CA GLU A 92 -5.77 -4.89 21.90
C GLU A 92 -5.95 -5.65 20.56
N TYR A 93 -7.19 -6.06 20.22
CA TYR A 93 -7.45 -7.03 19.13
C TYR A 93 -8.54 -6.67 18.11
N THR A 94 -9.20 -5.50 18.15
CA THR A 94 -10.38 -5.27 17.29
C THR A 94 -10.06 -4.68 15.92
N ILE A 95 -9.04 -3.80 15.82
CA ILE A 95 -8.71 -3.09 14.58
C ILE A 95 -7.24 -3.29 14.18
N SER A 96 -6.99 -3.64 12.92
CA SER A 96 -5.63 -3.67 12.37
C SER A 96 -5.09 -2.26 12.15
N LEU A 97 -4.41 -1.71 13.17
CA LEU A 97 -3.83 -0.35 13.11
C LEU A 97 -2.84 -0.16 11.96
N PHE A 98 -1.99 -1.17 11.70
CA PHE A 98 -1.05 -1.12 10.59
C PHE A 98 -1.78 -1.09 9.24
N CYS A 99 -2.90 -1.81 9.11
CA CYS A 99 -3.71 -1.75 7.91
C CYS A 99 -4.32 -0.35 7.73
N LEU A 100 -4.88 0.22 8.80
CA LEU A 100 -5.47 1.56 8.78
C LEU A 100 -4.43 2.64 8.44
N GLU A 101 -3.24 2.56 9.02
CA GLU A 101 -2.11 3.45 8.72
C GLU A 101 -1.73 3.36 7.23
N GLU A 102 -1.52 2.16 6.71
CA GLU A 102 -1.12 1.95 5.31
C GLU A 102 -2.20 2.39 4.32
N ALA A 103 -3.48 2.10 4.61
CA ALA A 103 -4.60 2.52 3.79
C ALA A 103 -4.73 4.05 3.76
N HIS A 104 -4.55 4.70 4.91
CA HIS A 104 -4.56 6.17 4.99
C HIS A 104 -3.36 6.79 4.27
N ALA A 105 -2.16 6.23 4.43
CA ALA A 105 -0.97 6.69 3.70
C ALA A 105 -1.15 6.55 2.18
N THR A 106 -1.70 5.42 1.74
CA THR A 106 -1.99 5.15 0.32
C THR A 106 -3.02 6.15 -0.24
N ASP A 107 -4.15 6.35 0.44
CA ASP A 107 -5.17 7.34 0.06
C ASP A 107 -4.57 8.75 -0.06
N CYS A 108 -3.77 9.16 0.94
CA CYS A 108 -3.09 10.44 0.93
C CYS A 108 -2.15 10.60 -0.28
N VAL A 109 -1.35 9.57 -0.59
CA VAL A 109 -0.44 9.59 -1.75
C VAL A 109 -1.23 9.71 -3.05
N LEU A 110 -2.32 8.95 -3.20
CA LEU A 110 -3.17 9.01 -4.38
C LEU A 110 -3.78 10.39 -4.58
N ARG A 111 -4.29 11.02 -3.50
CA ARG A 111 -4.81 12.40 -3.57
C ARG A 111 -3.73 13.41 -3.92
N ALA A 112 -2.57 13.34 -3.27
CA ALA A 112 -1.45 14.24 -3.56
C ALA A 112 -0.97 14.11 -5.02
N LEU A 113 -0.97 12.90 -5.57
CA LEU A 113 -0.68 12.67 -6.98
C LEU A 113 -1.79 13.18 -7.88
N SER A 114 -3.05 12.98 -7.54
CA SER A 114 -4.19 13.51 -8.30
C SER A 114 -4.12 15.04 -8.42
N GLU A 115 -3.84 15.72 -7.30
CA GLU A 115 -3.76 17.18 -7.22
C GLU A 115 -2.57 17.74 -8.00
N ASN A 116 -1.41 17.08 -7.95
CA ASN A 116 -0.17 17.61 -8.53
C ASN A 116 0.14 17.08 -9.94
N CYS A 117 -0.28 15.85 -10.25
CA CYS A 117 0.04 15.14 -11.49
C CYS A 117 -1.21 14.84 -12.35
N GLY A 118 -2.41 14.97 -11.80
CA GLY A 118 -3.67 14.71 -12.50
C GLY A 118 -4.19 13.28 -12.34
N LYS A 119 -5.45 13.09 -12.75
CA LYS A 119 -6.24 11.88 -12.51
C LYS A 119 -5.65 10.61 -13.14
N LEU A 120 -5.05 10.72 -14.33
CA LEU A 120 -4.41 9.57 -14.99
C LEU A 120 -3.27 8.98 -14.14
N VAL A 121 -2.49 9.83 -13.48
CA VAL A 121 -1.37 9.39 -12.63
C VAL A 121 -1.87 8.76 -11.33
N GLU A 122 -2.94 9.32 -10.75
CA GLU A 122 -3.65 8.71 -9.62
C GLU A 122 -4.13 7.29 -9.98
N GLU A 123 -4.82 7.13 -11.11
CA GLU A 123 -5.36 5.84 -11.55
C GLU A 123 -4.26 4.82 -11.84
N ALA A 124 -3.19 5.23 -12.52
CA ALA A 124 -2.04 4.36 -12.79
C ALA A 124 -1.30 3.95 -11.50
N THR A 125 -1.23 4.85 -10.52
CA THR A 125 -0.61 4.55 -9.22
C THR A 125 -1.49 3.62 -8.40
N LEU A 126 -2.81 3.81 -8.42
CA LEU A 126 -3.76 2.90 -7.79
C LEU A 126 -3.69 1.50 -8.42
N GLU A 127 -3.55 1.43 -9.74
CA GLU A 127 -3.33 0.16 -10.45
C GLU A 127 -2.00 -0.48 -10.06
N PHE A 128 -0.92 0.31 -9.92
CA PHE A 128 0.35 -0.17 -9.40
C PHE A 128 0.19 -0.76 -7.99
N VAL A 129 -0.48 -0.07 -7.07
CA VAL A 129 -0.70 -0.53 -5.69
C VAL A 129 -1.44 -1.86 -5.67
N ARG A 130 -2.50 -2.00 -6.49
CA ARG A 130 -3.29 -3.24 -6.59
C ARG A 130 -2.48 -4.39 -7.17
N ARG A 131 -1.89 -4.20 -8.36
CA ARG A 131 -1.15 -5.27 -9.06
C ARG A 131 0.09 -5.72 -8.31
N SER A 132 0.76 -4.80 -7.61
CA SER A 132 1.92 -5.12 -6.76
C SER A 132 1.53 -5.77 -5.44
N LYS A 133 0.22 -5.79 -5.11
CA LYS A 133 -0.29 -6.22 -3.80
C LYS A 133 0.36 -5.44 -2.66
N SER A 134 0.73 -4.18 -2.88
CA SER A 134 1.47 -3.35 -1.91
C SER A 134 0.71 -3.22 -0.59
N LEU A 135 -0.62 -3.09 -0.65
CA LEU A 135 -1.45 -2.99 0.55
C LEU A 135 -1.52 -4.33 1.30
N GLU A 136 -1.51 -5.46 0.60
CA GLU A 136 -1.55 -6.82 1.20
C GLU A 136 -0.31 -7.13 2.06
N TYR A 137 0.82 -6.46 1.83
CA TYR A 137 2.02 -6.61 2.65
C TYR A 137 1.80 -6.21 4.11
N THR A 138 1.09 -5.10 4.31
CA THR A 138 0.86 -4.51 5.63
C THR A 138 -0.55 -4.85 6.14
N CYS A 139 -1.51 -4.99 5.25
CA CYS A 139 -2.91 -5.26 5.54
C CYS A 139 -3.34 -6.63 5.01
N THR A 140 -3.50 -7.61 5.90
CA THR A 140 -4.14 -8.88 5.53
C THR A 140 -5.63 -8.68 5.23
N VAL A 141 -6.26 -9.64 4.55
CA VAL A 141 -7.73 -9.61 4.31
C VAL A 141 -8.50 -9.49 5.63
N GLU A 142 -8.11 -10.26 6.64
CA GLU A 142 -8.70 -10.15 8.00
C GLU A 142 -8.47 -8.76 8.61
N GLY A 143 -7.29 -8.18 8.41
CA GLY A 143 -6.97 -6.84 8.87
C GLY A 143 -7.79 -5.76 8.17
N ALA A 144 -8.03 -5.91 6.86
CA ALA A 144 -8.88 -5.03 6.09
C ALA A 144 -10.33 -5.11 6.57
N GLN A 145 -10.86 -6.33 6.76
CA GLN A 145 -12.21 -6.54 7.27
C GLN A 145 -12.39 -5.91 8.65
N SER A 146 -11.43 -6.13 9.54
CA SER A 146 -11.38 -5.54 10.88
C SER A 146 -11.37 -4.01 10.85
N VAL A 147 -10.68 -3.38 9.90
CA VAL A 147 -10.73 -1.92 9.71
C VAL A 147 -12.08 -1.47 9.15
N LEU A 148 -12.63 -2.18 8.17
CA LEU A 148 -13.92 -1.86 7.56
C LEU A 148 -15.06 -1.91 8.59
N ASP A 149 -15.07 -2.93 9.46
CA ASP A 149 -16.09 -3.12 10.49
C ASP A 149 -16.10 -1.97 11.53
N GLU A 150 -14.93 -1.39 11.80
CA GLU A 150 -14.76 -0.31 12.79
C GLU A 150 -14.70 1.10 12.18
N LEU A 151 -14.71 1.21 10.85
CA LEU A 151 -14.45 2.46 10.13
C LEU A 151 -15.45 3.57 10.50
N GLU A 152 -16.70 3.22 10.78
CA GLU A 152 -17.73 4.15 11.19
C GLU A 152 -17.54 4.72 12.60
N ASN A 153 -16.88 3.95 13.46
CA ASN A 153 -16.57 4.34 14.85
C ASN A 153 -15.31 5.25 14.92
N LEU A 154 -14.57 5.37 13.81
CA LEU A 154 -13.40 6.24 13.74
C LEU A 154 -13.83 7.70 13.53
N ASP A 155 -13.14 8.60 14.23
CA ASP A 155 -13.31 10.06 14.10
C ASP A 155 -12.63 10.56 12.82
N LEU A 156 -13.23 10.21 11.68
CA LEU A 156 -12.80 10.52 10.34
C LEU A 156 -13.87 11.33 9.61
N SER A 157 -13.45 12.19 8.68
CA SER A 157 -14.40 12.79 7.74
C SER A 157 -15.00 11.70 6.84
N GLU A 158 -16.27 11.87 6.46
CA GLU A 158 -16.98 10.93 5.61
C GLU A 158 -16.27 10.66 4.28
N ASP A 159 -15.63 11.68 3.69
CA ASP A 159 -14.84 11.52 2.46
C ASP A 159 -13.59 10.64 2.68
N LYS A 160 -12.97 10.72 3.87
CA LYS A 160 -11.83 9.86 4.23
C LYS A 160 -12.29 8.43 4.49
N LYS A 161 -13.35 8.24 5.28
CA LYS A 161 -13.95 6.92 5.51
C LYS A 161 -14.26 6.24 4.19
N ARG A 162 -14.97 6.93 3.30
CA ARG A 162 -15.32 6.40 1.99
C ARG A 162 -14.10 5.99 1.16
N SER A 163 -13.04 6.78 1.17
CA SER A 163 -11.83 6.47 0.39
C SER A 163 -11.07 5.27 0.94
N VAL A 164 -10.91 5.20 2.27
CA VAL A 164 -10.30 4.04 2.95
C VAL A 164 -11.15 2.79 2.73
N ALA A 165 -12.48 2.90 2.83
CA ALA A 165 -13.40 1.80 2.54
C ALA A 165 -13.19 1.26 1.13
N LEU A 166 -13.18 2.12 0.10
CA LEU A 166 -12.99 1.69 -1.29
C LEU A 166 -11.64 1.01 -1.53
N LEU A 167 -10.58 1.40 -0.82
CA LEU A 167 -9.28 0.73 -0.92
C LEU A 167 -9.32 -0.68 -0.30
N LEU A 168 -9.98 -0.82 0.85
CA LEU A 168 -10.01 -2.06 1.63
C LEU A 168 -11.06 -3.05 1.15
N GLU A 169 -12.25 -2.59 0.74
CA GLU A 169 -13.31 -3.43 0.16
C GLU A 169 -12.77 -4.19 -1.05
N LYS A 170 -12.02 -3.49 -1.92
CA LYS A 170 -11.43 -4.12 -3.09
C LYS A 170 -10.37 -5.17 -2.74
N LEU A 171 -9.59 -4.94 -1.68
CA LEU A 171 -8.66 -5.92 -1.15
C LEU A 171 -9.39 -7.20 -0.70
N VAL A 172 -10.52 -7.05 -0.03
CA VAL A 172 -11.35 -8.16 0.46
C VAL A 172 -12.01 -8.89 -0.71
N GLU A 173 -12.65 -8.17 -1.64
CA GLU A 173 -13.31 -8.74 -2.82
C GLU A 173 -12.37 -9.57 -3.69
N GLU A 174 -11.15 -9.09 -3.94
CA GLU A 174 -10.15 -9.77 -4.79
C GLU A 174 -9.61 -11.06 -4.16
N ASN A 175 -9.85 -11.30 -2.86
CA ASN A 175 -9.35 -12.44 -2.10
C ASN A 175 -10.47 -13.29 -1.45
N SER A 176 -11.73 -13.05 -1.81
CA SER A 176 -12.90 -13.80 -1.33
C SER A 176 -13.25 -14.95 -2.28
N ASP A 177 -12.43 -16.01 -2.29
CA ASP A 177 -12.71 -17.30 -2.96
C ASP A 177 -13.06 -18.41 -1.94
#